data_AF-A0AAD7MAA2-F1
#
_entry.id   AF-A0AAD7MAA2-F1
#
_cell.length_a   1.000
_cell.length_b   1.000
_cell.length_c   1.000
_cell.angle_alpha   90.00
_cell.angle_beta   90.00
_cell.angle_gamma   90.00
#
_symmetry.space_group_name_H-M   'P 1'
#
loop_
_entity.id
_entity.type
_entity.pdbx_description
1 polymer ?
#
loop_
_entity_poly.entity_id
_entity_poly.type
_entity_poly.pdbx_seq_one_letter_code
_entity_poly.pdbx_strand_id
1 'polypeptide(L)'
;MASFDPPVILAIIAASRAAAEREKFEKDWKESVDTRAKTWVKLRGTQSKYLPQLQWEASVVEYVMFLYKETKPPKNLKPSKVYPSRALGPNIPLFGPRFTPPTLNDHRLRISENLKPEIGYLRPINIIHPVFYSDIGKCPHCGSEDVSWDSWTTSGSREVHGLRREETALGYKLKHKDCSPDEGSTVPETRVIATTNAVFWAKWEHWKIPRTLTKLFASVQRLIN
;
A
#
# COMPACT_ATOMS: atom_id res chain seq x y z
N MET A 1 6.06 -16.83 -5.88
CA MET A 1 6.40 -15.47 -5.40
C MET A 1 6.95 -15.62 -3.99
N ALA A 2 7.99 -14.87 -3.63
CA ALA A 2 8.56 -14.93 -2.29
C ALA A 2 7.58 -14.38 -1.25
N SER A 3 7.50 -15.00 -0.08
CA SER A 3 6.69 -14.54 1.04
C SER A 3 7.30 -13.28 1.68
N PHE A 4 6.45 -12.33 2.05
CA PHE A 4 6.85 -11.15 2.80
C PHE A 4 6.86 -11.48 4.29
N ASP A 5 8.05 -11.72 4.83
CA ASP A 5 8.29 -12.06 6.23
C ASP A 5 8.79 -10.82 7.01
N PRO A 6 7.96 -10.14 7.81
CA PRO A 6 8.29 -8.83 8.35
C PRO A 6 9.60 -8.77 9.17
N PRO A 7 9.92 -9.72 10.07
CA PRO A 7 11.21 -9.75 10.77
C PRO A 7 12.42 -9.80 9.83
N VAL A 8 12.35 -10.59 8.76
CA VAL A 8 13.45 -10.73 7.79
C VAL A 8 13.63 -9.43 7.01
N ILE A 9 12.53 -8.82 6.56
CA ILE A 9 12.58 -7.57 5.82
C ILE A 9 13.09 -6.42 6.69
N LEU A 10 12.63 -6.36 7.94
CA LEU A 10 13.11 -5.38 8.92
C LEU A 10 14.62 -5.52 9.12
N ALA A 11 15.12 -6.75 9.32
CA ALA A 11 16.56 -6.99 9.50
C ALA A 11 17.38 -6.57 8.28
N ILE A 12 16.90 -6.85 7.06
CA ILE A 12 17.58 -6.45 5.82
C ILE A 12 17.65 -4.91 5.70
N ILE A 13 16.54 -4.21 5.97
CA ILE A 13 16.49 -2.74 5.89
C ILE A 13 17.29 -2.09 7.02
N ALA A 14 17.26 -2.64 8.22
CA ALA A 14 18.08 -2.16 9.33
C ALA A 14 19.57 -2.33 9.01
N ALA A 15 19.97 -3.46 8.41
CA ALA A 15 21.34 -3.71 8.00
C ALA A 15 21.84 -2.72 6.93
N SER A 16 20.96 -2.20 6.07
CA SER A 16 21.32 -1.17 5.09
C SER A 16 21.53 0.22 5.68
N ARG A 17 21.25 0.42 6.99
CA ARG A 17 21.48 1.68 7.71
C ARG A 17 22.78 1.65 8.51
N ALA A 18 23.23 2.85 8.90
CA ALA A 18 24.38 3.04 9.79
C ALA A 18 24.12 2.34 11.15
N ALA A 19 25.15 1.73 11.73
CA ALA A 19 25.04 0.91 12.94
C ALA A 19 24.35 1.63 14.11
N ALA A 20 24.67 2.92 14.30
CA ALA A 20 24.09 3.75 15.36
C ALA A 20 22.58 4.03 15.19
N GLU A 21 22.04 3.89 13.99
CA GLU A 21 20.62 4.17 13.70
C GLU A 21 19.74 2.93 13.69
N ARG A 22 20.33 1.73 13.69
CA ARG A 22 19.60 0.46 13.49
C ARG A 22 18.58 0.19 14.59
N GLU A 23 19.01 0.28 15.85
CA GLU A 23 18.16 0.00 17.00
C GLU A 23 16.98 0.97 17.09
N LYS A 24 17.25 2.27 16.91
CA LYS A 24 16.21 3.30 16.87
C LYS A 24 15.23 3.05 15.73
N PHE A 25 15.73 2.73 14.54
CA PHE A 25 14.88 2.44 13.39
C PHE A 25 13.98 1.21 13.62
N GLU A 26 14.52 0.12 14.18
CA GLU A 26 13.73 -1.07 14.49
C GLU A 26 12.65 -0.80 15.53
N LYS A 27 12.96 0.02 16.53
CA LYS A 27 12.00 0.46 17.54
C LYS A 27 10.88 1.30 16.91
N ASP A 28 11.25 2.35 16.17
CA ASP A 28 10.31 3.24 15.49
C ASP A 28 9.40 2.46 14.51
N TRP A 29 9.97 1.47 13.80
CA TRP A 29 9.21 0.59 12.92
C TRP A 29 8.16 -0.22 13.67
N LYS A 30 8.57 -0.91 14.74
CA LYS A 30 7.66 -1.75 15.54
C LYS A 30 6.56 -0.91 16.20
N GLU A 31 6.90 0.27 16.72
CA GLU A 31 5.94 1.21 17.30
C GLU A 31 4.94 1.74 16.26
N SER A 32 5.41 2.07 15.06
CA SER A 32 4.53 2.52 13.97
C SER A 32 3.58 1.41 13.51
N VAL A 33 4.08 0.18 13.36
CA VAL A 33 3.27 -1.00 13.01
C VAL A 33 2.17 -1.24 14.04
N ASP A 34 2.53 -1.27 15.33
CA ASP A 34 1.57 -1.54 16.41
C ASP A 34 0.53 -0.42 16.55
N THR A 35 0.96 0.84 16.49
CA THR A 35 0.08 2.01 16.54
C THR A 35 -0.92 1.99 15.38
N ARG A 36 -0.45 1.67 14.16
CA ARG A 36 -1.33 1.59 12.98
C ARG A 36 -2.32 0.45 13.10
N ALA A 37 -1.87 -0.75 13.49
CA ALA A 37 -2.74 -1.90 13.67
C ALA A 37 -3.84 -1.62 14.72
N LYS A 38 -3.48 -1.04 15.87
CA LYS A 38 -4.43 -0.64 16.92
C LYS A 38 -5.42 0.41 16.43
N THR A 39 -4.96 1.40 15.66
CA THR A 39 -5.83 2.41 15.05
C THR A 39 -6.83 1.76 14.08
N TRP A 40 -6.40 0.81 13.25
CA TRP A 40 -7.28 0.09 12.34
C TRP A 40 -8.32 -0.77 13.07
N VAL A 41 -7.95 -1.45 14.14
CA VAL A 41 -8.91 -2.21 14.98
C VAL A 41 -10.04 -1.31 15.48
N LYS A 42 -9.71 -0.08 15.92
CA LYS A 42 -10.67 0.90 16.43
C LYS A 42 -11.59 1.45 15.32
N LEU A 43 -11.02 1.79 14.17
CA LEU A 43 -11.73 2.48 13.09
C LEU A 43 -12.50 1.56 12.14
N ARG A 44 -12.27 0.25 12.19
CA ARG A 44 -13.01 -0.72 11.38
C ARG A 44 -14.43 -0.92 11.94
N GLY A 45 -15.43 -0.69 11.08
CA GLY A 45 -16.83 -0.99 11.36
C GLY A 45 -17.20 -2.43 11.00
N THR A 46 -17.26 -2.72 9.69
CA THR A 46 -17.82 -3.96 9.13
C THR A 46 -16.78 -5.01 8.69
N GLN A 47 -15.49 -4.75 8.93
CA GLN A 47 -14.38 -5.57 8.42
C GLN A 47 -13.71 -6.37 9.53
N SER A 48 -12.98 -7.43 9.16
CA SER A 48 -12.19 -8.21 10.13
C SER A 48 -11.25 -7.32 10.95
N LYS A 49 -11.26 -7.55 12.27
CA LYS A 49 -10.39 -6.91 13.26
C LYS A 49 -9.25 -7.83 13.72
N TYR A 50 -8.96 -8.88 12.96
CA TYR A 50 -7.96 -9.87 13.32
C TYR A 50 -6.56 -9.23 13.39
N LEU A 51 -6.07 -9.05 14.62
CA LEU A 51 -4.88 -8.24 14.90
C LEU A 51 -3.60 -8.75 14.20
N PRO A 52 -3.30 -10.07 14.14
CA PRO A 52 -2.11 -10.55 13.43
C PRO A 52 -2.10 -10.17 11.95
N GLN A 53 -3.25 -10.21 11.27
CA GLN A 53 -3.40 -9.72 9.90
C GLN A 53 -3.09 -8.22 9.81
N LEU A 54 -3.66 -7.42 10.70
CA LEU A 54 -3.47 -5.97 10.68
C LEU A 54 -2.02 -5.57 10.97
N GLN A 55 -1.33 -6.28 11.85
CA GLN A 55 0.11 -6.07 12.12
C GLN A 55 0.97 -6.44 10.92
N TRP A 56 0.67 -7.56 10.25
CA TRP A 56 1.36 -7.95 9.03
C TRP A 56 1.15 -6.92 7.91
N GLU A 57 -0.10 -6.48 7.68
CA GLU A 57 -0.42 -5.44 6.70
C GLU A 57 0.23 -4.09 7.04
N ALA A 58 0.27 -3.71 8.32
CA ALA A 58 0.93 -2.48 8.75
C ALA A 58 2.45 -2.54 8.52
N SER A 59 3.06 -3.73 8.62
CA SER A 59 4.47 -3.95 8.27
C SER A 59 4.72 -3.81 6.77
N VAL A 60 3.79 -4.30 5.93
CA VAL A 60 3.82 -4.06 4.48
C VAL A 60 3.74 -2.55 4.19
N VAL A 61 2.88 -1.82 4.89
CA VAL A 61 2.78 -0.35 4.74
C VAL A 61 4.09 0.35 5.07
N GLU A 62 4.75 0.00 6.18
CA GLU A 62 6.06 0.58 6.52
C GLU A 62 7.11 0.32 5.44
N TYR A 63 7.13 -0.90 4.90
CA TYR A 63 8.00 -1.26 3.79
C TYR A 63 7.74 -0.42 2.53
N VAL A 64 6.47 -0.25 2.16
CA VAL A 64 6.09 0.56 0.99
C VAL A 64 6.43 2.03 1.20
N MET A 65 6.23 2.55 2.41
CA MET A 65 6.61 3.92 2.77
C MET A 65 8.13 4.12 2.72
N PHE A 66 8.90 3.12 3.17
CA PHE A 66 10.35 3.11 3.02
C PHE A 66 10.77 3.15 1.55
N LEU A 67 10.25 2.24 0.71
CA LEU A 67 10.53 2.22 -0.72
C LEU A 67 10.20 3.57 -1.37
N TYR A 68 9.03 4.13 -1.07
CA TYR A 68 8.60 5.39 -1.63
C TYR A 68 9.53 6.53 -1.22
N LYS A 69 9.97 6.59 0.04
CA LYS A 69 10.92 7.62 0.50
C LYS A 69 12.28 7.49 -0.20
N GLU A 70 12.78 6.28 -0.38
CA GLU A 70 14.07 6.03 -1.04
C GLU A 70 14.04 6.32 -2.54
N THR A 71 12.90 6.07 -3.19
CA THR A 71 12.77 6.20 -4.67
C THR A 71 12.21 7.55 -5.12
N LYS A 72 11.57 8.33 -4.23
CA LYS A 72 10.95 9.60 -4.58
C LYS A 72 12.00 10.59 -5.12
N PRO A 73 11.72 11.28 -6.24
CA PRO A 73 12.62 12.32 -6.75
C PRO A 73 12.71 13.49 -5.74
N PRO A 74 13.91 14.07 -5.55
CA PRO A 74 14.11 15.24 -4.69
C PRO A 74 13.18 16.40 -5.05
N LYS A 75 12.63 17.09 -4.03
CA LYS A 75 11.64 18.17 -4.18
C LYS A 75 12.14 19.41 -4.95
N ASN A 76 13.46 19.60 -5.07
CA ASN A 76 14.07 20.83 -5.62
C ASN A 76 14.68 20.61 -7.02
N LEU A 77 14.22 19.61 -7.77
CA LEU A 77 14.77 19.32 -9.09
C LEU A 77 14.15 20.25 -10.14
N LYS A 78 14.99 20.97 -10.87
CA LYS A 78 14.60 21.80 -12.02
C LYS A 78 13.95 20.91 -13.10
N PRO A 79 12.85 21.34 -13.73
CA PRO A 79 12.04 20.53 -14.67
C PRO A 79 12.77 20.08 -15.96
N SER A 80 14.01 20.51 -16.17
CA SER A 80 14.77 20.32 -17.41
C SER A 80 15.56 19.01 -17.50
N LYS A 81 15.62 18.19 -16.45
CA LYS A 81 16.36 16.93 -16.48
C LYS A 81 15.46 15.79 -16.01
N VAL A 82 15.23 14.82 -16.89
CA VAL A 82 14.63 13.52 -16.56
C VAL A 82 15.61 12.82 -15.63
N TYR A 83 15.47 13.07 -14.33
CA TYR A 83 16.27 12.38 -13.33
C TYR A 83 15.61 11.04 -13.04
N PRO A 84 16.32 9.91 -13.20
CA PRO A 84 15.81 8.65 -12.71
C PRO A 84 15.58 8.80 -11.20
N SER A 85 14.41 8.37 -10.74
CA SER A 85 14.13 8.09 -9.33
C SER A 85 15.37 7.49 -8.66
N ARG A 86 15.72 7.96 -7.46
CA ARG A 86 16.93 7.51 -6.76
C ARG A 86 16.94 5.98 -6.72
N ALA A 87 18.02 5.39 -7.23
CA ALA A 87 18.14 3.95 -7.34
C ALA A 87 18.15 3.34 -5.94
N LEU A 88 17.32 2.31 -5.75
CA LEU A 88 17.28 1.56 -4.51
C LEU A 88 18.59 0.79 -4.32
N GLY A 89 19.05 0.65 -3.08
CA GLY A 89 20.22 -0.15 -2.77
C GLY A 89 20.05 -1.59 -3.26
N PRO A 90 21.09 -2.23 -3.84
CA PRO A 90 20.97 -3.54 -4.49
C PRO A 90 20.56 -4.68 -3.54
N ASN A 91 20.81 -4.51 -2.25
CA ASN A 91 20.48 -5.50 -1.22
C ASN A 91 19.03 -5.38 -0.70
N ILE A 92 18.30 -4.35 -1.12
CA ILE A 92 16.92 -4.16 -0.68
C ILE A 92 16.04 -4.99 -1.61
N PRO A 93 15.32 -6.00 -1.10
CA PRO A 93 14.47 -6.84 -1.92
C PRO A 93 13.30 -6.02 -2.47
N LEU A 94 12.88 -6.32 -3.70
CA LEU A 94 11.72 -5.70 -4.33
C LEU A 94 10.50 -6.62 -4.19
N PHE A 95 9.58 -6.22 -3.32
CA PHE A 95 8.28 -6.87 -3.13
C PHE A 95 7.14 -5.99 -3.64
N GLY A 96 6.02 -6.62 -3.98
CA GLY A 96 4.79 -5.96 -4.40
C GLY A 96 4.53 -6.08 -5.90
N PRO A 97 3.42 -5.49 -6.39
CA PRO A 97 2.38 -4.79 -5.62
C PRO A 97 1.48 -5.72 -4.78
N ARG A 98 1.51 -7.04 -5.04
CA ARG A 98 0.82 -8.06 -4.25
C ARG A 98 1.79 -8.70 -3.27
N PHE A 99 1.50 -8.58 -1.98
CA PHE A 99 2.28 -9.16 -0.91
C PHE A 99 1.59 -10.43 -0.41
N THR A 100 2.36 -11.50 -0.27
CA THR A 100 1.88 -12.78 0.25
C THR A 100 2.53 -13.07 1.59
N PRO A 101 1.76 -13.40 2.64
CA PRO A 101 2.33 -13.73 3.94
C PRO A 101 3.15 -15.03 3.86
N PRO A 102 4.05 -15.27 4.82
CA PRO A 102 4.74 -16.55 4.94
C PRO A 102 3.74 -17.68 5.18
N THR A 103 4.00 -18.82 4.55
CA THR A 103 3.23 -20.03 4.76
C THR A 103 3.72 -20.78 6.00
N LEU A 104 2.92 -21.71 6.51
CA LEU A 104 3.36 -22.60 7.61
C LEU A 104 4.63 -23.37 7.23
N ASN A 105 4.79 -23.75 5.96
CA ASN A 105 6.02 -24.42 5.52
C ASN A 105 7.23 -23.46 5.53
N ASP A 106 7.05 -22.20 5.17
CA ASP A 106 8.11 -21.19 5.27
C ASP A 106 8.56 -21.00 6.73
N HIS A 107 7.60 -21.00 7.67
CA HIS A 107 7.92 -20.97 9.09
C HIS A 107 8.63 -22.23 9.56
N ARG A 108 8.15 -23.42 9.17
CA ARG A 108 8.79 -24.70 9.52
C ARG A 108 10.24 -24.78 9.06
N LEU A 109 10.53 -24.22 7.89
CA LEU A 109 11.90 -24.18 7.34
C LEU A 109 12.80 -23.15 8.04
N ARG A 110 12.22 -22.12 8.68
CA ARG A 110 12.97 -21.04 9.33
C ARG A 110 13.09 -21.20 10.85
N ILE A 111 12.11 -21.81 11.49
CA ILE A 111 11.98 -21.93 12.95
C ILE A 111 11.46 -23.35 13.26
N SER A 112 12.22 -24.13 14.04
CA SER A 112 11.91 -25.54 14.32
C SER A 112 10.84 -25.76 15.40
N GLU A 113 10.50 -24.74 16.19
CA GLU A 113 9.62 -24.88 17.36
C GLU A 113 8.54 -23.78 17.44
N ASN A 114 7.35 -24.15 17.92
CA ASN A 114 6.19 -23.28 18.16
C ASN A 114 5.61 -22.59 16.91
N LEU A 115 5.23 -23.39 15.91
CA LEU A 115 4.40 -22.95 14.78
C LEU A 115 3.08 -22.35 15.28
N LYS A 116 2.96 -21.03 15.17
CA LYS A 116 1.72 -20.30 15.46
C LYS A 116 0.73 -20.51 14.32
N PRO A 117 -0.38 -21.24 14.53
CA PRO A 117 -1.35 -21.51 13.48
C PRO A 117 -1.94 -20.22 12.88
N GLU A 118 -1.96 -19.13 13.66
CA GLU A 118 -2.38 -17.79 13.27
C GLU A 118 -1.74 -17.31 11.95
N ILE A 119 -0.50 -17.69 11.70
CA ILE A 119 0.25 -17.25 10.53
C ILE A 119 -0.25 -17.95 9.25
N GLY A 120 -0.79 -19.17 9.37
CA GLY A 120 -1.36 -19.91 8.25
C GLY A 120 -2.65 -19.31 7.69
N TYR A 121 -3.33 -18.45 8.46
CA TYR A 121 -4.61 -17.83 8.08
C TYR A 121 -4.47 -16.41 7.53
N LEU A 122 -3.25 -15.89 7.41
CA LEU A 122 -3.02 -14.56 6.86
C LEU A 122 -3.41 -14.52 5.38
N ARG A 123 -4.10 -13.44 5.00
CA ARG A 123 -4.55 -13.20 3.63
C ARG A 123 -3.56 -12.29 2.89
N PRO A 124 -3.29 -12.52 1.59
CA PRO A 124 -2.50 -11.61 0.78
C PRO A 124 -3.12 -10.22 0.71
N ILE A 125 -2.26 -9.19 0.62
CA ILE A 125 -2.66 -7.80 0.42
C ILE A 125 -2.15 -7.25 -0.90
N ASN A 126 -3.01 -6.58 -1.64
CA ASN A 126 -2.68 -5.82 -2.84
C ASN A 126 -2.55 -4.33 -2.48
N ILE A 127 -1.37 -3.76 -2.71
CA ILE A 127 -1.09 -2.36 -2.44
C ILE A 127 -1.29 -1.54 -3.70
N ILE A 128 -2.16 -0.53 -3.62
CA ILE A 128 -2.40 0.45 -4.67
C ILE A 128 -1.71 1.76 -4.27
N HIS A 129 -0.49 1.94 -4.78
CA HIS A 129 0.40 3.04 -4.41
C HIS A 129 1.23 3.49 -5.63
N PRO A 130 1.55 4.80 -5.78
CA PRO A 130 2.30 5.32 -6.92
C PRO A 130 3.68 4.68 -7.14
N VAL A 131 4.28 4.10 -6.10
CA VAL A 131 5.56 3.37 -6.21
C VAL A 131 5.47 2.12 -7.10
N PHE A 132 4.29 1.50 -7.19
CA PHE A 132 4.07 0.30 -8.02
C PHE A 132 3.32 0.61 -9.31
N TYR A 133 2.58 1.72 -9.33
CA TYR A 133 1.79 2.16 -10.45
C TYR A 133 2.06 3.64 -10.67
N SER A 134 3.09 3.99 -11.43
CA SER A 134 3.49 5.38 -11.69
C SER A 134 2.37 6.23 -12.28
N ASP A 135 1.50 5.59 -13.07
CA ASP A 135 0.59 6.30 -13.96
C ASP A 135 -0.70 6.73 -13.24
N ILE A 136 -0.94 6.29 -12.00
CA ILE A 136 -2.16 6.56 -11.23
C ILE A 136 -2.23 7.99 -10.66
N GLY A 137 -1.24 8.83 -10.93
CA GLY A 137 -1.17 10.23 -10.49
C GLY A 137 -2.08 11.18 -11.28
N LYS A 138 -3.36 10.83 -11.46
CA LYS A 138 -4.32 11.66 -12.20
C LYS A 138 -5.61 11.85 -11.41
N CYS A 139 -6.14 13.06 -11.41
CA CYS A 139 -7.44 13.35 -10.82
C CYS A 139 -8.54 12.63 -11.63
N PRO A 140 -9.36 11.75 -11.04
CA PRO A 140 -10.40 11.03 -11.77
C PRO A 140 -11.56 11.92 -12.24
N HIS A 141 -11.67 13.15 -11.73
CA HIS A 141 -12.72 14.07 -12.13
C HIS A 141 -12.33 14.92 -13.34
N CYS A 142 -11.26 15.70 -13.21
CA CYS A 142 -10.82 16.67 -14.23
C CYS A 142 -9.62 16.19 -15.07
N GLY A 143 -9.01 15.05 -14.73
CA GLY A 143 -7.84 14.52 -15.46
C GLY A 143 -6.50 15.21 -15.15
N SER A 144 -6.48 16.22 -14.26
CA SER A 144 -5.26 16.94 -13.88
C SER A 144 -4.19 16.00 -13.30
N GLU A 145 -2.93 16.25 -13.67
CA GLU A 145 -1.74 15.60 -13.12
C GLU A 145 -1.15 16.37 -11.93
N ASP A 146 -1.65 17.58 -11.63
CA ASP A 146 -1.20 18.38 -10.47
C ASP A 146 -1.83 17.88 -9.17
N VAL A 147 -1.43 16.67 -8.77
CA VAL A 147 -2.03 15.95 -7.65
C VAL A 147 -0.98 15.61 -6.60
N SER A 148 -1.39 15.70 -5.34
CA SER A 148 -0.54 15.40 -4.20
C SER A 148 -0.97 14.09 -3.55
N TRP A 149 0.00 13.28 -3.15
CA TRP A 149 -0.24 12.06 -2.38
C TRP A 149 -0.12 12.38 -0.89
N ASP A 150 -1.12 11.98 -0.11
CA ASP A 150 -1.26 12.43 1.28
C ASP A 150 -1.05 11.29 2.28
N SER A 151 -2.01 10.39 2.38
CA SER A 151 -2.07 9.42 3.48
C SER A 151 -2.75 8.10 3.08
N TRP A 152 -2.54 7.06 3.87
CA TRP A 152 -3.24 5.78 3.72
C TRP A 152 -4.71 5.89 4.13
N THR A 153 -5.54 4.92 3.74
CA THR A 153 -6.90 4.81 4.27
C THR A 153 -6.88 4.58 5.78
N THR A 154 -7.71 5.32 6.51
CA THR A 154 -7.72 5.34 7.98
C THR A 154 -8.30 4.06 8.58
N SER A 155 -9.20 3.38 7.88
CA SER A 155 -9.74 2.08 8.29
C SER A 155 -8.85 0.89 7.92
N GLY A 156 -7.76 1.11 7.17
CA GLY A 156 -6.88 0.06 6.66
C GLY A 156 -7.37 -0.59 5.37
N SER A 157 -6.94 -1.84 5.15
CA SER A 157 -7.24 -2.63 3.96
C SER A 157 -8.73 -3.01 3.87
N ARG A 158 -9.22 -3.19 2.63
CA ARG A 158 -10.55 -3.72 2.35
C ARG A 158 -10.46 -5.18 1.94
N GLU A 159 -11.41 -5.97 2.41
CA GLU A 159 -11.60 -7.35 1.94
C GLU A 159 -12.15 -7.31 0.51
N VAL A 160 -11.57 -8.12 -0.36
CA VAL A 160 -11.86 -8.17 -1.78
C VAL A 160 -11.89 -9.63 -2.22
N HIS A 161 -12.95 -10.01 -2.93
CA HIS A 161 -13.10 -11.37 -3.43
C HIS A 161 -12.10 -11.63 -4.55
N GLY A 162 -11.11 -12.47 -4.27
CA GLY A 162 -10.21 -13.00 -5.29
C GLY A 162 -10.78 -14.27 -5.95
N LEU A 163 -10.28 -14.58 -7.15
CA LEU A 163 -10.72 -15.74 -7.93
C LEU A 163 -10.45 -17.11 -7.26
N ARG A 164 -9.40 -17.19 -6.43
CA ARG A 164 -8.94 -18.46 -5.82
C ARG A 164 -8.98 -18.46 -4.31
N ARG A 165 -8.83 -17.28 -3.69
CA ARG A 165 -8.78 -17.06 -2.25
C ARG A 165 -9.25 -15.64 -1.96
N GLU A 166 -9.77 -15.42 -0.77
CA GLU A 166 -10.02 -14.08 -0.26
C GLU A 166 -8.72 -13.29 -0.18
N GLU A 167 -8.75 -12.06 -0.67
CA GLU A 167 -7.61 -11.15 -0.65
C GLU A 167 -8.00 -9.86 0.07
N THR A 168 -7.00 -9.03 0.36
CA THR A 168 -7.23 -7.66 0.82
C THR A 168 -6.60 -6.66 -0.15
N ALA A 169 -7.10 -5.43 -0.16
CA ALA A 169 -6.55 -4.33 -0.94
C ALA A 169 -6.45 -3.07 -0.09
N LEU A 170 -5.32 -2.38 -0.17
CA LEU A 170 -5.09 -1.12 0.54
C LEU A 170 -4.66 -0.04 -0.43
N GLY A 171 -5.34 1.11 -0.33
CA GLY A 171 -5.12 2.25 -1.20
C GLY A 171 -4.46 3.40 -0.48
N TYR A 172 -3.71 4.18 -1.25
CA TYR A 172 -3.21 5.49 -0.87
C TYR A 172 -4.18 6.60 -1.33
N LYS A 173 -4.25 7.71 -0.59
CA LYS A 173 -5.13 8.83 -0.89
C LYS A 173 -4.43 9.86 -1.76
N LEU A 174 -5.13 10.23 -2.83
CA LEU A 174 -4.82 11.32 -3.73
C LEU A 174 -5.56 12.58 -3.28
N LYS A 175 -4.91 13.73 -3.31
CA LYS A 175 -5.46 15.05 -2.97
C LYS A 175 -5.24 16.03 -4.12
N HIS A 176 -6.32 16.66 -4.59
CA HIS A 176 -6.30 17.69 -5.62
C HIS A 176 -6.97 18.96 -5.07
N LYS A 177 -6.30 20.11 -5.13
CA LYS A 177 -6.77 21.37 -4.51
C LYS A 177 -7.72 22.17 -5.40
N ASP A 178 -7.57 22.06 -6.72
CA ASP A 178 -8.29 22.88 -7.70
C ASP A 178 -9.14 22.01 -8.63
N CYS A 179 -9.93 21.10 -8.05
CA CYS A 179 -10.86 20.31 -8.84
C CYS A 179 -12.07 21.18 -9.20
N SER A 180 -12.48 21.17 -10.47
CA SER A 180 -13.71 21.83 -10.90
C SER A 180 -14.87 21.40 -9.98
N PRO A 181 -15.66 22.37 -9.49
CA PRO A 181 -16.81 22.06 -8.66
C PRO A 181 -17.82 21.20 -9.44
N ASP A 182 -18.63 20.43 -8.71
CA ASP A 182 -19.81 19.79 -9.33
C ASP A 182 -20.79 20.90 -9.79
N GLU A 183 -21.62 20.61 -10.78
CA GLU A 183 -22.59 21.56 -11.33
C GLU A 183 -23.42 22.19 -10.20
N GLY A 184 -23.16 23.48 -9.90
CA GLY A 184 -23.85 24.24 -8.86
C GLY A 184 -22.98 24.84 -7.75
N SER A 185 -21.68 24.50 -7.65
CA SER A 185 -20.75 25.15 -6.71
C SER A 185 -19.76 26.07 -7.44
N THR A 186 -19.42 27.21 -6.84
CA THR A 186 -18.44 28.19 -7.37
C THR A 186 -17.12 28.18 -6.61
N VAL A 187 -16.98 27.34 -5.58
CA VAL A 187 -15.78 27.29 -4.73
C VAL A 187 -14.92 26.08 -5.13
N PRO A 188 -13.62 26.27 -5.43
CA PRO A 188 -12.71 25.16 -5.63
C PRO A 188 -12.59 24.35 -4.33
N GLU A 189 -13.04 23.09 -4.38
CA GLU A 189 -12.97 22.18 -3.24
C GLU A 189 -11.75 21.28 -3.34
N THR A 190 -11.05 21.14 -2.22
CA THR A 190 -9.97 20.16 -2.12
C THR A 190 -10.54 18.76 -2.00
N ARG A 191 -10.43 17.97 -3.06
CA ARG A 191 -10.92 16.59 -3.10
C ARG A 191 -9.86 15.61 -2.65
N VAL A 192 -10.24 14.70 -1.76
CA VAL A 192 -9.39 13.59 -1.29
C VAL A 192 -10.04 12.26 -1.69
N ILE A 193 -9.39 11.50 -2.55
CA ILE A 193 -9.93 10.25 -3.11
C ILE A 193 -8.95 9.12 -2.82
N ALA A 194 -9.45 8.03 -2.23
CA ALA A 194 -8.67 6.82 -2.04
C ALA A 194 -8.62 6.00 -3.34
N THR A 195 -7.45 5.45 -3.65
CA THR A 195 -7.24 4.58 -4.83
C THR A 195 -7.97 3.23 -4.75
N THR A 196 -8.55 2.86 -3.61
CA THR A 196 -9.46 1.70 -3.50
C THR A 196 -10.93 2.05 -3.72
N ASN A 197 -11.26 3.32 -4.00
CA ASN A 197 -12.63 3.75 -4.29
C ASN A 197 -12.97 3.49 -5.77
N ALA A 198 -14.18 2.99 -6.05
CA ALA A 198 -14.67 2.78 -7.41
C ALA A 198 -14.66 4.08 -8.25
N VAL A 199 -14.98 5.23 -7.63
CA VAL A 199 -14.97 6.55 -8.29
C VAL A 199 -13.59 6.88 -8.87
N PHE A 200 -12.52 6.43 -8.23
CA PHE A 200 -11.17 6.63 -8.73
C PHE A 200 -10.93 5.94 -10.08
N TRP A 201 -11.52 4.76 -10.27
CA TRP A 201 -11.30 3.92 -11.46
C TRP A 201 -12.38 4.09 -12.53
N ALA A 202 -13.50 4.75 -12.23
CA ALA A 202 -14.66 4.82 -13.12
C ALA A 202 -14.35 5.38 -14.52
N LYS A 203 -13.44 6.36 -14.62
CA LYS A 203 -13.04 6.98 -15.90
C LYS A 203 -11.76 6.40 -16.51
N TRP A 204 -11.23 5.34 -15.92
CA TRP A 204 -10.05 4.67 -16.45
C TRP A 204 -10.45 3.72 -17.57
N GLU A 205 -9.74 3.80 -18.69
CA GLU A 205 -9.86 2.79 -19.74
C GLU A 205 -9.41 1.43 -19.18
N HIS A 206 -10.12 0.37 -19.54
CA HIS A 206 -9.86 -0.97 -18.99
C HIS A 206 -8.42 -1.45 -19.21
N TRP A 207 -7.77 -1.05 -20.30
CA TRP A 207 -6.37 -1.37 -20.58
C TRP A 207 -5.36 -0.53 -19.78
N LYS A 208 -5.77 0.62 -19.25
CA LYS A 208 -4.97 1.46 -18.34
C LYS A 208 -5.06 0.99 -16.90
N ILE A 209 -6.04 0.14 -16.55
CA ILE A 209 -6.12 -0.48 -15.23
C ILE A 209 -5.06 -1.59 -15.18
N PRO A 210 -4.11 -1.54 -14.23
CA PRO A 210 -3.09 -2.58 -14.11
C PRO A 210 -3.72 -3.97 -14.03
N ARG A 211 -3.19 -4.93 -14.79
CA ARG A 211 -3.73 -6.31 -14.85
C ARG A 211 -3.72 -7.04 -13.50
N THR A 212 -2.89 -6.58 -12.58
CA THR A 212 -2.87 -7.02 -11.18
C THR A 212 -4.11 -6.56 -10.41
N LEU A 213 -4.68 -5.42 -10.78
CA LEU A 213 -5.85 -4.80 -10.17
C LEU A 213 -7.17 -5.13 -10.89
N THR A 214 -7.15 -5.50 -12.17
CA THR A 214 -8.38 -5.94 -12.87
C THR A 214 -9.08 -7.12 -12.18
N LYS A 215 -8.33 -7.94 -11.44
CA LYS A 215 -8.88 -9.02 -10.60
C LYS A 215 -9.62 -8.53 -9.36
N LEU A 216 -9.28 -7.35 -8.85
CA LEU A 216 -9.93 -6.72 -7.69
C LEU A 216 -11.24 -6.02 -8.09
N PHE A 217 -11.30 -5.52 -9.32
CA PHE A 217 -12.42 -4.70 -9.81
C PHE A 217 -13.44 -5.45 -10.67
N ALA A 218 -13.12 -6.66 -11.17
CA ALA A 218 -14.10 -7.54 -11.83
C ALA A 218 -15.30 -7.87 -10.91
N SER A 219 -15.09 -7.87 -9.59
CA SER A 219 -16.13 -8.08 -8.58
C SER A 219 -16.96 -6.81 -8.33
N VAL A 220 -16.41 -5.62 -8.58
CA VAL A 220 -17.09 -4.32 -8.40
C VAL A 220 -17.96 -3.98 -9.61
N GLN A 221 -17.56 -4.39 -10.83
CA GLN A 221 -18.37 -4.18 -12.04
C GLN A 221 -19.72 -4.92 -12.00
N ARG A 222 -19.87 -5.97 -11.18
CA ARG A 222 -21.15 -6.69 -10.98
C ARG A 222 -22.10 -6.01 -10.00
N LEU A 223 -21.67 -4.96 -9.31
CA LEU A 223 -22.53 -4.18 -8.40
C LEU A 223 -23.04 -2.87 -9.03
N ILE A 224 -22.65 -2.58 -10.28
CA ILE A 224 -23.02 -1.37 -11.01
C ILE A 224 -23.95 -1.67 -12.21
N ASN A 225 -24.20 -2.96 -12.50
CA ASN A 225 -25.22 -3.39 -13.46
C ASN A 225 -26.38 -4.06 -12.73
#